data_AF-A0A382PNR1-F1
#
_entry.id   AF-A0A382PNR1-F1
#
_cell.length_a   1.000
_cell.length_b   1.000
_cell.length_c   1.000
_cell.angle_alpha   90.00
_cell.angle_beta   90.00
_cell.angle_gamma   90.00
#
_symmetry.space_group_name_H-M   'P 1'
#
loop_
_entity.id
_entity.type
_entity.pdbx_description
1 polymer ?
#
loop_
_entity_poly.entity_id
_entity_poly.type
_entity_poly.pdbx_seq_one_letter_code
_entity_poly.pdbx_strand_id
1 'polypeptide(L)' 'MNRWTLLKHERTNNEILDVHYDFLLENGQDCKTWKLPILPILDGPSVEIFKHSNHRLIWLTIESKLLTNNR' A
#
# COMPACT_ATOMS: atom_id res chain seq x y z
N MET A 1 16.75 10.01 6.94
CA MET A 1 16.20 8.71 6.48
C MET A 1 14.82 9.01 5.90
N ASN A 2 14.50 8.49 4.71
CA ASN A 2 13.16 8.68 4.14
C ASN A 2 12.16 7.82 4.93
N ARG A 3 11.01 8.39 5.28
CA ARG A 3 9.94 7.66 5.94
C ARG A 3 9.33 6.65 4.98
N TRP A 4 8.79 5.58 5.53
CA TRP A 4 8.03 4.60 4.77
C TRP A 4 6.89 4.07 5.62
N THR A 5 5.86 3.55 4.97
CA THR A 5 4.78 2.82 5.63
C THR A 5 4.29 1.69 4.74
N LEU A 6 3.60 0.73 5.35
CA LEU A 6 2.93 -0.36 4.67
C LEU A 6 1.46 -0.35 5.09
N LEU A 7 0.58 -0.02 4.15
CA LEU A 7 -0.85 0.12 4.42
C LEU A 7 -1.59 -1.13 3.96
N LYS A 8 -2.37 -1.75 4.84
CA LYS A 8 -3.31 -2.81 4.44
C LYS A 8 -4.51 -2.16 3.78
N HIS A 9 -4.83 -2.60 2.57
CA HIS A 9 -5.97 -2.11 1.80
C HIS A 9 -6.96 -3.27 1.61
N GLU A 10 -8.13 -3.11 2.22
CA GLU A 10 -9.24 -4.06 2.13
C GLU A 10 -10.34 -3.46 1.26
N ARG A 11 -10.76 -4.20 0.23
CA ARG A 11 -11.83 -3.80 -0.66
C ARG A 11 -12.84 -4.93 -0.78
N THR A 12 -14.10 -4.63 -0.55
CA THR A 12 -15.21 -5.54 -0.86
C THR A 12 -15.70 -5.25 -2.28
N ASN A 13 -15.58 -6.22 -3.17
CA ASN A 13 -16.11 -6.13 -4.53
C ASN A 13 -17.02 -7.32 -4.81
N ASN A 14 -18.33 -7.08 -4.98
CA ASN A 14 -19.33 -8.14 -5.20
C ASN A 14 -19.18 -9.33 -4.24
N GLU A 15 -19.14 -9.05 -2.92
CA GLU A 15 -19.01 -10.06 -1.84
C GLU A 15 -17.65 -10.77 -1.76
N ILE A 16 -16.71 -10.47 -2.65
CA ILE A 16 -15.32 -10.95 -2.57
C ILE A 16 -14.48 -9.90 -1.84
N LEU A 17 -13.82 -10.33 -0.76
CA LEU A 17 -12.83 -9.52 -0.05
C LEU A 17 -11.49 -9.60 -0.78
N ASP A 18 -11.05 -8.48 -1.34
CA ASP A 18 -9.74 -8.29 -1.96
C ASP A 18 -8.84 -7.55 -0.95
N VAL A 19 -7.80 -8.23 -0.49
CA VAL A 19 -6.82 -7.68 0.46
C VAL A 19 -5.47 -7.59 -0.22
N HIS A 20 -4.86 -6.41 -0.16
CA HIS A 20 -3.49 -6.19 -0.59
C HIS A 20 -2.80 -5.18 0.33
N TYR A 21 -1.53 -4.90 0.07
CA TYR A 21 -0.75 -3.94 0.83
C TYR A 21 -0.12 -2.91 -0.10
N ASP A 22 -0.19 -1.64 0.28
CA ASP A 22 0.49 -0.56 -0.42
C ASP A 22 1.75 -0.17 0.36
N PHE A 23 2.91 -0.38 -0.25
CA PHE A 23 4.19 0.07 0.27
C PHE A 23 4.48 1.48 -0.23
N LEU A 24 4.59 2.44 0.69
CA LEU A 24 4.83 3.85 0.41
C LEU A 24 6.21 4.24 0.91
N LEU A 25 7.02 4.83 0.04
CA LEU A 25 8.32 5.40 0.37
C LEU A 25 8.33 6.89 0.07
N GLU A 26 8.66 7.72 1.08
CA GLU A 26 8.80 9.17 0.93
C GLU A 26 9.83 9.52 -0.15
N ASN A 27 9.42 10.38 -1.09
CA ASN A 27 10.19 10.78 -2.25
C ASN A 27 9.88 12.24 -2.62
N GLY A 28 10.46 13.18 -1.87
CA GLY A 28 10.28 14.61 -2.11
C GLY A 28 8.87 15.08 -1.77
N GLN A 29 8.05 15.36 -2.77
CA GLN A 29 6.70 15.91 -2.58
C GLN A 29 5.61 14.83 -2.51
N ASP A 30 5.95 13.59 -2.79
CA ASP A 30 5.03 12.45 -2.81
C ASP A 30 5.66 11.18 -2.22
N CYS A 31 4.89 10.10 -2.22
CA CYS A 31 5.35 8.76 -1.93
C CYS A 31 5.40 7.97 -3.21
N LYS A 32 6.56 7.35 -3.50
CA LYS A 32 6.58 6.25 -4.48
C LYS A 32 5.82 5.09 -3.87
N THR A 33 4.82 4.60 -4.59
CA THR A 33 3.97 3.49 -4.12
C THR A 33 4.15 2.24 -4.97
N TRP A 34 4.08 1.09 -4.31
CA TRP A 34 3.98 -0.23 -4.93
C TRP A 34 2.91 -1.05 -4.23
N LYS A 35 2.15 -1.83 -5.00
CA LYS A 35 1.14 -2.78 -4.53
C LYS A 35 1.79 -4.15 -4.33
N LEU A 36 1.59 -4.71 -3.15
CA LEU A 36 1.96 -6.06 -2.76
C LEU A 36 0.68 -6.88 -2.64
N PRO A 37 0.48 -7.92 -3.47
CA PRO A 37 -0.67 -8.80 -3.35
C PRO A 37 -0.69 -9.56 -2.02
N ILE A 38 0.49 -9.92 -1.53
CA ILE A 38 0.71 -10.65 -0.28
C ILE A 38 1.96 -10.10 0.42
N LEU A 39 2.05 -10.28 1.73
CA LEU A 39 3.27 -9.96 2.46
C LEU A 39 4.33 -11.03 2.21
N PRO A 40 5.61 -10.66 1.98
CA PRO A 40 6.69 -11.62 1.98
C PRO A 40 6.85 -12.21 3.39
N ILE A 41 7.17 -13.50 3.44
CA ILE A 41 7.57 -14.18 4.67
C ILE A 41 9.10 -14.26 4.73
N LEU A 42 9.65 -14.27 5.95
CA LEU A 42 11.09 -14.44 6.15
C LEU A 42 11.56 -15.76 5.52
N ASP A 43 12.64 -15.70 4.75
CA ASP A 43 13.20 -16.84 4.00
C ASP A 43 12.23 -17.50 3.00
N GLY A 44 11.15 -16.82 2.66
CA GLY A 44 10.17 -17.26 1.67
C GLY A 44 10.58 -16.98 0.23
N PRO A 45 9.75 -17.43 -0.73
CA PRO A 45 9.91 -17.05 -2.13
C PRO A 45 9.76 -15.54 -2.31
N SER A 46 10.42 -14.99 -3.34
CA SER A 46 10.26 -13.59 -3.72
C SER A 46 8.80 -13.30 -4.09
N VAL A 47 8.26 -12.19 -3.57
CA VAL A 47 6.93 -11.69 -3.93
C VAL A 47 7.09 -10.61 -5.00
N GLU A 48 6.35 -10.76 -6.10
CA GLU A 48 6.29 -9.71 -7.13
C GLU A 48 5.50 -8.50 -6.60
N ILE A 49 6.06 -7.31 -6.83
CA ILE A 49 5.44 -6.03 -6.45
C ILE A 49 5.12 -5.22 -7.69
N PHE A 50 3.95 -4.58 -7.69
CA PHE A 50 3.46 -3.85 -8.85
C PHE A 50 3.57 -2.36 -8.61
N LYS A 51 4.16 -1.62 -9.56
CA LYS A 51 4.21 -0.15 -9.43
C LYS A 51 2.78 0.40 -9.42
N HIS A 52 2.48 1.24 -8.43
CA HIS A 52 1.20 1.92 -8.32
C HIS A 52 1.37 3.44 -8.36
N SER A 53 0.25 4.14 -8.50
CA SER A 53 0.18 5.60 -8.49
C SER A 53 0.81 6.16 -7.22
N ASN A 54 1.59 7.22 -7.34
CA ASN A 54 2.20 7.86 -6.18
C ASN A 54 1.13 8.40 -5.23
N HIS A 55 1.40 8.30 -3.93
CA HIS A 55 0.51 8.78 -2.87
C HIS A 55 0.98 10.13 -2.31
N ARG A 56 0.05 10.89 -1.73
CA ARG A 56 0.38 12.10 -0.96
C ARG A 56 1.12 11.74 0.33
N LEU A 57 2.03 12.61 0.76
CA LEU A 57 2.82 12.42 1.98
C LEU A 57 1.99 12.18 3.26
N ILE A 58 0.75 12.68 3.32
CA ILE A 58 -0.14 12.47 4.47
C ILE A 58 -0.42 10.99 4.75
N TRP A 59 -0.36 10.13 3.72
CA TRP A 59 -0.56 8.70 3.87
C TRP A 59 0.53 7.99 4.67
N LEU A 60 1.70 8.60 4.84
CA LEU A 60 2.80 8.03 5.65
C LEU A 60 2.47 7.96 7.14
N THR A 61 1.49 8.73 7.61
CA THR A 61 1.19 8.89 9.05
C THR A 61 -0.25 8.54 9.40
N ILE A 62 -1.04 8.01 8.47
CA ILE A 62 -2.41 7.60 8.80
C ILE A 62 -2.40 6.28 9.57
N GLU A 63 -3.32 6.13 10.52
CA GLU A 63 -3.55 4.85 11.19
C GLU A 63 -4.61 4.03 10.45
N SER A 64 -5.73 4.65 10.10
CA SER A 64 -6.79 4.04 9.31
C SER A 64 -7.62 5.11 8.60
N LYS A 65 -8.24 4.74 7.48
CA LYS A 65 -9.17 5.60 6.74
C LYS A 65 -10.12 4.75 5.89
N LEU A 66 -11.43 5.01 5.98
CA LEU A 66 -12.41 4.46 5.06
C LEU A 66 -12.31 5.21 3.72
N LEU A 67 -12.15 4.46 2.63
CA LEU A 67 -12.10 5.00 1.28
C LEU A 67 -13.43 4.83 0.57
N THR A 68 -13.92 5.91 -0.05
CA THR A 68 -15.03 5.84 -1.00
C THR A 68 -14.49 6.08 -2.40
N ASN A 69 -14.86 5.26 -3.37
CA ASN A 69 -14.37 5.33 -4.76
C ASN A 69 -12.83 5.23 -4.93
N ASN A 70 -12.14 4.47 -4.08
CA ASN A 70 -10.68 4.30 -4.10
C ASN A 70 -9.87 5.63 -3.97
N ARG A 71 -10.35 6.61 -3.19
CA ARG A 71 -9.64 7.89 -2.93
C ARG A 71 -9.74 8.35 -1.47
#